data_AF-A0A415RF72-F1
#
_entry.id   AF-A0A415RF72-F1
#
_cell.length_a   1.000
_cell.length_b   1.000
_cell.length_c   1.000
_cell.angle_alpha   90.00
_cell.angle_beta   90.00
_cell.angle_gamma   90.00
#
_symmetry.space_group_name_H-M   'P 1'
#
loop_
_entity.id
_entity.type
_entity.pdbx_description
1 polymer ?
#
loop_
_entity_poly.entity_id
_entity_poly.type
_entity_poly.pdbx_seq_one_letter_code
_entity_poly.pdbx_strand_id
1 'polypeptide(L)'
;MTTRIIAAGSNELNAAEVLHVVRRIVGGSVYIRSMVSENITGHEDTDLYVCALTQREKMLSLIPPESLVVLDLRPTAEFFIALSHIPAGERVYIFNSNDRFAKLMVKMCRDYHINDIHFEIIAYEDMPAKQVIQKLRQARYIIGVGHLVDKEVLLSPQYSSYLRDDVTIIGCVRMATMVSACELIERMASIEGDCLNNTRLQRQLLNSLAGQFSDTLHAVNGFDASKNKQALTSMLENLETIIKQAAHKESH
;
A
#
# COMPACT_ATOMS: atom_id res chain seq x y z
N MET A 1 24.91 16.83 0.93
CA MET A 1 23.61 17.53 1.06
C MET A 1 22.59 16.49 1.49
N THR A 2 21.56 16.87 2.26
CA THR A 2 20.49 15.94 2.65
C THR A 2 19.39 15.99 1.59
N THR A 3 19.08 14.86 0.94
CA THR A 3 17.99 14.79 -0.04
C THR A 3 16.66 15.23 0.57
N ARG A 4 15.92 16.06 -0.17
CA ARG A 4 14.57 16.55 0.17
C ARG A 4 13.56 15.85 -0.72
N ILE A 5 12.56 15.26 -0.07
CA ILE A 5 11.53 14.46 -0.73
C ILE A 5 10.14 15.04 -0.43
N ILE A 6 9.31 15.14 -1.45
CA ILE A 6 7.88 15.34 -1.32
C ILE A 6 7.16 14.01 -1.54
N ALA A 7 6.47 13.54 -0.50
CA ALA A 7 5.56 12.41 -0.59
C ALA A 7 4.16 12.89 -1.00
N ALA A 8 3.74 12.55 -2.21
CA ALA A 8 2.52 13.03 -2.83
C ALA A 8 1.38 12.00 -2.76
N GLY A 9 0.17 12.47 -2.47
CA GLY A 9 -1.05 11.64 -2.47
C GLY A 9 -2.27 12.42 -2.95
N SER A 10 -3.37 11.71 -3.27
CA SER A 10 -4.59 12.37 -3.77
C SER A 10 -5.34 13.17 -2.70
N ASN A 11 -5.09 12.89 -1.43
CA ASN A 11 -5.59 13.61 -0.27
C ASN A 11 -4.54 13.50 0.85
N GLU A 12 -4.79 14.17 1.98
CA GLU A 12 -3.84 14.23 3.10
C GLU A 12 -3.48 12.85 3.65
N LEU A 13 -4.46 11.97 3.79
CA LEU A 13 -4.26 10.62 4.32
C LEU A 13 -3.39 9.76 3.39
N ASN A 14 -3.67 9.81 2.08
CA ASN A 14 -2.87 9.10 1.10
C ASN A 14 -1.45 9.67 1.00
N ALA A 15 -1.27 10.98 1.15
CA ALA A 15 0.06 11.59 1.19
C ALA A 15 0.84 11.21 2.47
N ALA A 16 0.15 11.11 3.61
CA ALA A 16 0.72 10.64 4.87
C ALA A 16 1.14 9.17 4.80
N GLU A 17 0.36 8.31 4.15
CA GLU A 17 0.73 6.91 3.91
C GLU A 17 2.00 6.80 3.06
N VAL A 18 2.08 7.52 1.94
CA VAL A 18 3.29 7.55 1.10
C VAL A 18 4.49 8.03 1.91
N LEU A 19 4.33 9.09 2.71
CA LEU A 19 5.37 9.60 3.61
C LEU A 19 5.84 8.54 4.61
N HIS A 20 4.90 7.79 5.20
CA HIS A 20 5.21 6.72 6.14
C HIS A 20 6.04 5.61 5.46
N VAL A 21 5.63 5.17 4.27
CA VAL A 21 6.34 4.14 3.51
C VAL A 21 7.74 4.63 3.10
N VAL A 22 7.87 5.85 2.58
CA VAL A 22 9.16 6.45 2.23
C VAL A 22 10.08 6.49 3.45
N ARG A 23 9.59 6.95 4.61
CA ARG A 23 10.36 6.96 5.87
C ARG A 23 10.85 5.58 6.28
N ARG A 24 10.06 4.53 6.09
CA ARG A 24 10.47 3.14 6.37
C ARG A 24 11.59 2.68 5.45
N ILE A 25 11.58 3.08 4.18
CA ILE A 25 12.60 2.72 3.20
C ILE A 25 13.92 3.46 3.48
N VAL A 26 13.86 4.78 3.64
CA VAL A 26 15.05 5.64 3.62
C VAL A 26 15.59 5.96 5.02
N GLY A 27 14.80 5.73 6.07
CA GLY A 27 15.15 6.00 7.46
C GLY A 27 15.00 7.48 7.86
N GLY A 28 15.39 7.80 9.11
CA GLY A 28 15.09 9.09 9.75
C GLY A 28 16.02 10.26 9.38
N SER A 29 17.03 10.06 8.54
CA SER A 29 18.04 11.09 8.22
C SER A 29 17.69 11.96 7.01
N VAL A 30 16.51 11.78 6.43
CA VAL A 30 16.09 12.38 5.15
C VAL A 30 14.92 13.32 5.41
N TYR A 31 14.97 14.52 4.82
CA TYR A 31 13.86 15.47 4.96
C TYR A 31 12.73 15.06 4.02
N ILE A 32 11.59 14.67 4.60
CA ILE A 32 10.39 14.24 3.86
C ILE A 32 9.20 15.02 4.38
N ARG A 33 8.49 15.70 3.48
CA ARG A 33 7.18 16.32 3.74
C ARG A 33 6.10 15.72 2.85
N SER A 34 4.87 15.65 3.33
CA SER A 34 3.72 15.20 2.54
C SER A 34 3.06 16.39 1.83
N MET A 35 2.46 16.14 0.67
CA MET A 35 1.67 17.14 -0.07
C MET A 35 0.53 16.47 -0.84
N VAL A 36 -0.62 17.13 -0.91
CA VAL A 36 -1.70 16.72 -1.80
C VAL A 36 -1.30 17.04 -3.23
N SER A 37 -1.46 16.10 -4.16
CA SER A 37 -1.00 16.24 -5.55
C SER A 37 -1.55 17.48 -6.27
N GLU A 38 -2.71 17.97 -5.86
CA GLU A 38 -3.35 19.18 -6.42
C GLU A 38 -2.64 20.47 -6.03
N ASN A 39 -1.87 20.45 -4.94
CA ASN A 39 -1.10 21.59 -4.45
C ASN A 39 0.33 21.63 -5.01
N ILE A 40 0.71 20.65 -5.85
CA ILE A 40 2.04 20.58 -6.46
C ILE A 40 2.07 21.43 -7.72
N THR A 41 3.02 22.34 -7.79
CA THR A 41 3.24 23.29 -8.90
C THR A 41 4.43 22.92 -9.78
N GLY A 42 5.31 22.04 -9.29
CA GLY A 42 6.57 21.67 -9.95
C GLY A 42 7.72 22.65 -9.68
N HIS A 43 7.47 23.71 -8.91
CA HIS A 43 8.47 24.70 -8.49
C HIS A 43 8.86 24.58 -7.02
N GLU A 44 8.42 23.51 -6.35
CA GLU A 44 8.76 23.27 -4.97
C GLU A 44 10.27 23.04 -4.81
N ASP A 45 10.83 23.56 -3.72
CA ASP A 45 12.20 23.30 -3.32
C ASP A 45 12.34 21.84 -2.82
N THR A 46 12.51 20.92 -3.76
CA THR A 46 12.61 19.47 -3.54
C THR A 46 13.53 18.83 -4.56
N ASP A 47 14.17 17.74 -4.18
CA ASP A 47 15.07 17.00 -5.07
C ASP A 47 14.32 15.80 -5.70
N LEU A 48 13.30 15.29 -5.01
CA LEU A 48 12.49 14.17 -5.48
C LEU A 48 11.01 14.30 -5.08
N TYR A 49 10.14 13.80 -5.93
CA TYR A 49 8.74 13.53 -5.64
C TYR A 49 8.53 12.01 -5.61
N VAL A 50 7.76 11.54 -4.62
CA VAL A 50 7.40 10.13 -4.50
C VAL A 50 5.89 10.02 -4.41
N CYS A 51 5.28 9.15 -5.21
CA CYS A 51 3.84 8.90 -5.15
C CYS A 51 3.51 7.41 -5.27
N ALA A 52 2.27 7.04 -4.91
CA ALA A 52 1.76 5.70 -5.20
C ALA A 52 1.47 5.54 -6.71
N LEU A 53 1.54 4.31 -7.21
CA LEU A 53 1.26 3.98 -8.63
C LEU A 53 -0.03 4.57 -9.18
N THR A 54 -1.10 4.65 -8.38
CA THR A 54 -2.39 5.23 -8.77
C THR A 54 -2.37 6.73 -9.04
N GLN A 55 -1.30 7.43 -8.63
CA GLN A 55 -1.09 8.86 -8.82
C GLN A 55 -0.07 9.17 -9.93
N ARG A 56 0.54 8.15 -10.56
CA ARG A 56 1.60 8.33 -11.57
C ARG A 56 1.23 9.31 -12.67
N GLU A 57 0.10 9.09 -13.35
CA GLU A 57 -0.31 9.93 -14.48
C GLU A 57 -0.57 11.39 -14.05
N LYS A 58 -1.19 11.57 -12.88
CA LYS A 58 -1.45 12.90 -12.32
C LYS A 58 -0.13 13.62 -12.02
N MET A 59 0.82 12.94 -11.39
CA MET A 59 2.13 13.52 -11.08
C MET A 59 2.93 13.86 -12.33
N LEU A 60 2.96 12.98 -13.33
CA LEU A 60 3.67 13.24 -14.60
C LEU A 60 3.08 14.41 -15.41
N SER A 61 1.85 14.83 -15.12
CA SER A 61 1.27 16.05 -15.70
C SER A 61 1.73 17.35 -15.02
N LEU A 62 2.34 17.25 -13.83
CA LEU A 62 2.72 18.38 -12.98
C LEU A 62 4.24 18.57 -12.91
N ILE A 63 5.01 17.48 -13.01
CA ILE A 63 6.45 17.49 -12.80
C ILE A 63 7.20 16.68 -13.87
N PRO A 64 8.49 16.96 -14.10
CA PRO A 64 9.32 16.18 -15.01
C PRO A 64 9.49 14.72 -14.55
N PRO A 65 9.47 13.73 -15.46
CA PRO A 65 9.58 12.31 -15.12
C PRO A 65 10.82 11.95 -14.28
N GLU A 66 11.94 12.62 -14.52
CA GLU A 66 13.21 12.41 -13.82
C GLU A 66 13.14 12.81 -12.32
N SER A 67 12.18 13.64 -11.95
CA SER A 67 11.99 14.05 -10.56
C SER A 67 11.00 13.15 -9.80
N LEU A 68 10.39 12.17 -10.47
CA LEU A 68 9.35 11.31 -9.90
C LEU A 68 9.87 9.89 -9.67
N VAL A 69 9.65 9.36 -8.46
CA VAL A 69 9.70 7.92 -8.17
C VAL A 69 8.30 7.43 -7.83
N VAL A 70 7.93 6.29 -8.39
CA VAL A 70 6.59 5.69 -8.21
C VAL A 70 6.69 4.44 -7.36
N LEU A 71 6.03 4.45 -6.19
CA LEU A 71 5.93 3.28 -5.33
C LEU A 71 4.76 2.38 -5.74
N ASP A 72 5.04 1.11 -5.99
CA ASP A 72 4.03 0.06 -6.08
C ASP A 72 3.67 -0.36 -4.65
N LEU A 73 2.61 0.22 -4.09
CA LEU A 73 2.14 -0.06 -2.74
C LEU A 73 1.15 -1.23 -2.75
N ARG A 74 1.49 -2.32 -2.08
CA ARG A 74 0.68 -3.54 -2.01
C ARG A 74 0.25 -3.85 -0.57
N PRO A 75 -0.97 -4.38 -0.37
CA PRO A 75 -1.37 -4.96 0.91
C PRO A 75 -0.36 -6.01 1.40
N THR A 76 -0.13 -6.07 2.70
CA THR A 76 0.70 -7.12 3.31
C THR A 76 0.01 -8.49 3.26
N ALA A 77 0.77 -9.56 3.52
CA ALA A 77 0.25 -10.93 3.50
C ALA A 77 -0.87 -11.15 4.51
N GLU A 78 -0.78 -10.53 5.71
CA GLU A 78 -1.80 -10.64 6.76
C GLU A 78 -3.19 -10.24 6.26
N PHE A 79 -3.26 -9.24 5.37
CA PHE A 79 -4.52 -8.82 4.77
C PHE A 79 -5.16 -9.96 3.97
N PHE A 80 -4.41 -10.60 3.08
CA PHE A 80 -4.92 -11.70 2.25
C PHE A 80 -5.30 -12.93 3.09
N ILE A 81 -4.59 -13.19 4.19
CA ILE A 81 -4.95 -14.23 5.17
C ILE A 81 -6.27 -13.89 5.85
N ALA A 82 -6.46 -12.66 6.29
CA ALA A 82 -7.73 -12.26 6.91
C ALA A 82 -8.90 -12.46 5.92
N LEU A 83 -8.70 -12.16 4.63
CA LEU A 83 -9.71 -12.40 3.59
C LEU A 83 -10.00 -13.89 3.37
N SER A 84 -9.01 -14.79 3.49
CA SER A 84 -9.24 -16.23 3.30
C SER A 84 -10.09 -16.87 4.40
N HIS A 85 -10.31 -16.17 5.51
CA HIS A 85 -11.20 -16.61 6.59
C HIS A 85 -12.66 -16.22 6.36
N ILE A 86 -12.94 -15.38 5.36
CA ILE A 86 -14.31 -15.01 5.00
C ILE A 86 -14.99 -16.23 4.34
N PRO A 87 -16.20 -16.62 4.76
CA PRO A 87 -16.92 -17.74 4.18
C PRO A 87 -17.15 -17.60 2.66
N ALA A 88 -17.07 -18.71 1.94
CA ALA A 88 -17.34 -18.74 0.51
C ALA A 88 -18.78 -18.27 0.19
N GLY A 89 -18.93 -17.56 -0.92
CA GLY A 89 -20.18 -16.95 -1.40
C GLY A 89 -20.52 -15.61 -0.73
N GLU A 90 -19.78 -15.18 0.30
CA GLU A 90 -20.03 -13.91 0.97
C GLU A 90 -19.71 -12.71 0.09
N ARG A 91 -20.42 -11.62 0.36
CA ARG A 91 -20.19 -10.33 -0.28
C ARG A 91 -19.30 -9.46 0.59
N VAL A 92 -18.22 -8.97 -0.02
CA VAL A 92 -17.20 -8.15 0.62
C VAL A 92 -17.17 -6.77 -0.03
N TYR A 93 -17.38 -5.74 0.77
CA TYR A 93 -17.41 -4.36 0.31
C TYR A 93 -16.03 -3.72 0.42
N ILE A 94 -15.50 -3.19 -0.69
CA ILE A 94 -14.21 -2.48 -0.72
C ILE A 94 -14.47 -0.99 -0.53
N PHE A 95 -14.23 -0.49 0.68
CA PHE A 95 -14.37 0.91 1.02
C PHE A 95 -13.08 1.68 0.69
N ASN A 96 -13.18 2.65 -0.22
CA ASN A 96 -12.05 3.45 -0.67
C ASN A 96 -12.52 4.83 -1.15
N SER A 97 -11.62 5.81 -1.26
CA SER A 97 -11.99 7.15 -1.74
C SER A 97 -12.54 7.11 -3.18
N ASN A 98 -11.79 6.47 -4.08
CA ASN A 98 -12.13 6.28 -5.48
C ASN A 98 -12.07 4.81 -5.92
N ASP A 99 -12.51 4.54 -7.15
CA ASP A 99 -12.57 3.18 -7.70
C ASP A 99 -11.21 2.61 -8.15
N ARG A 100 -10.18 3.45 -8.37
CA ARG A 100 -8.92 3.02 -9.00
C ARG A 100 -8.19 1.98 -8.17
N PHE A 101 -7.95 2.29 -6.89
CA PHE A 101 -7.28 1.35 -6.00
C PHE A 101 -8.18 0.17 -5.62
N ALA A 102 -9.49 0.38 -5.48
CA ALA A 102 -10.42 -0.71 -5.20
C ALA A 102 -10.42 -1.77 -6.32
N LYS A 103 -10.40 -1.36 -7.59
CA LYS A 103 -10.25 -2.26 -8.75
C LYS A 103 -8.90 -2.99 -8.74
N LEU A 104 -7.81 -2.30 -8.39
CA LEU A 104 -6.50 -2.93 -8.24
C LEU A 104 -6.50 -3.97 -7.10
N MET A 105 -7.17 -3.68 -5.99
CA MET A 105 -7.32 -4.60 -4.86
C MET A 105 -8.08 -5.86 -5.26
N VAL A 106 -9.17 -5.74 -6.02
CA VAL A 106 -9.88 -6.91 -6.57
C VAL A 106 -8.91 -7.76 -7.39
N LYS A 107 -8.16 -7.16 -8.31
CA LYS A 107 -7.19 -7.88 -9.14
C LYS A 107 -6.17 -8.62 -8.27
N MET A 108 -5.56 -7.93 -7.30
CA MET A 108 -4.60 -8.55 -6.39
C MET A 108 -5.22 -9.74 -5.65
N CYS A 109 -6.43 -9.61 -5.08
CA CYS A 109 -7.10 -10.73 -4.42
C CYS A 109 -7.29 -11.94 -5.35
N ARG A 110 -7.64 -11.72 -6.63
CA ARG A 110 -7.76 -12.79 -7.63
C ARG A 110 -6.41 -13.42 -7.97
N ASP A 111 -5.35 -12.61 -8.06
CA ASP A 111 -3.98 -13.09 -8.26
C ASP A 111 -3.51 -13.98 -7.08
N TYR A 112 -4.00 -13.73 -5.86
CA TYR A 112 -3.81 -14.58 -4.67
C TYR A 112 -4.84 -15.72 -4.52
N HIS A 113 -5.59 -16.03 -5.59
CA HIS A 113 -6.61 -17.09 -5.60
C HIS A 113 -7.75 -16.93 -4.57
N ILE A 114 -8.01 -15.70 -4.11
CA ILE A 114 -9.19 -15.39 -3.29
C ILE A 114 -10.37 -15.23 -4.25
N ASN A 115 -10.90 -16.36 -4.70
CA ASN A 115 -11.92 -16.45 -5.75
C ASN A 115 -13.33 -16.65 -5.21
N ASP A 116 -13.45 -17.21 -4.01
CA ASP A 116 -14.72 -17.71 -3.47
C ASP A 116 -15.58 -16.62 -2.81
N ILE A 117 -15.18 -15.35 -2.88
CA ILE A 117 -15.94 -14.20 -2.38
C ILE A 117 -16.29 -13.21 -3.51
N HIS A 118 -17.38 -12.46 -3.30
CA HIS A 118 -17.88 -11.46 -4.23
C HIS A 118 -17.52 -10.04 -3.78
N PHE A 119 -16.71 -9.35 -4.56
CA PHE A 119 -16.31 -7.97 -4.26
C PHE A 119 -17.31 -6.95 -4.80
N GLU A 120 -17.66 -5.96 -3.98
CA GLU A 120 -18.45 -4.79 -4.37
C GLU A 120 -17.75 -3.50 -3.92
N ILE A 121 -17.59 -2.52 -4.80
CA ILE A 121 -16.83 -1.30 -4.49
C ILE A 121 -17.74 -0.24 -3.86
N ILE A 122 -17.26 0.40 -2.80
CA ILE A 122 -17.78 1.64 -2.21
C ILE A 122 -16.71 2.73 -2.40
N ALA A 123 -16.79 3.46 -3.51
CA ALA A 123 -15.95 4.62 -3.79
C ALA A 123 -16.62 5.87 -3.19
N TYR A 124 -16.35 6.17 -1.91
CA TYR A 124 -17.20 7.08 -1.14
C TYR A 124 -17.13 8.55 -1.59
N GLU A 125 -16.08 8.97 -2.28
CA GLU A 125 -15.96 10.33 -2.86
C GLU A 125 -16.62 10.42 -4.24
N ASP A 126 -16.68 9.31 -4.98
CA ASP A 126 -17.19 9.24 -6.36
C ASP A 126 -18.66 8.75 -6.43
N MET A 127 -19.29 8.48 -5.28
CA MET A 127 -20.64 7.94 -5.19
C MET A 127 -21.61 8.86 -4.46
N PRO A 128 -22.91 8.88 -4.84
CA PRO A 128 -23.91 9.58 -4.06
C PRO A 128 -23.98 9.05 -2.62
N ALA A 129 -23.99 9.96 -1.63
CA ALA A 129 -23.99 9.61 -0.21
C ALA A 129 -25.08 8.59 0.17
N LYS A 130 -26.28 8.70 -0.42
CA LYS A 130 -27.38 7.74 -0.21
C LYS A 130 -27.00 6.30 -0.60
N GLN A 131 -26.26 6.13 -1.71
CA GLN A 131 -25.81 4.82 -2.17
C GLN A 131 -24.70 4.27 -1.26
N VAL A 132 -23.77 5.12 -0.81
CA VAL A 132 -22.74 4.75 0.17
C VAL A 132 -23.41 4.21 1.44
N ILE A 133 -24.33 4.99 2.03
CA ILE A 133 -25.08 4.61 3.24
C ILE A 133 -25.85 3.30 3.03
N GLN A 134 -26.51 3.13 1.89
CA GLN A 134 -27.26 1.90 1.60
C GLN A 134 -26.35 0.68 1.57
N LYS A 135 -25.17 0.77 0.95
CA LYS A 135 -24.19 -0.33 0.91
C LYS A 135 -23.63 -0.61 2.31
N LEU A 136 -23.28 0.43 3.08
CA LEU A 136 -22.76 0.28 4.44
C LEU A 136 -23.73 -0.48 5.37
N ARG A 137 -25.04 -0.20 5.27
CA ARG A 137 -26.08 -0.90 6.06
C ARG A 137 -26.20 -2.39 5.73
N GLN A 138 -25.76 -2.80 4.54
CA GLN A 138 -25.81 -4.18 4.07
C GLN A 138 -24.48 -4.91 4.29
N ALA A 139 -23.39 -4.18 4.49
CA ALA A 139 -22.04 -4.73 4.47
C ALA A 139 -21.71 -5.48 5.76
N ARG A 140 -21.77 -6.81 5.70
CA ARG A 140 -21.26 -7.68 6.77
C ARG A 140 -19.74 -7.71 6.81
N TYR A 141 -19.08 -7.61 5.65
CA TYR A 141 -17.63 -7.54 5.51
C TYR A 141 -17.24 -6.27 4.75
N ILE A 142 -16.37 -5.46 5.36
CA ILE A 142 -15.79 -4.27 4.74
C ILE A 142 -14.28 -4.40 4.76
N ILE A 143 -13.65 -4.09 3.63
CA ILE A 143 -12.19 -4.10 3.48
C ILE A 143 -11.75 -2.78 2.87
N GLY A 144 -10.52 -2.36 3.12
CA GLY A 144 -9.99 -1.12 2.55
C GLY A 144 -8.61 -0.80 3.11
N VAL A 145 -8.04 0.33 2.70
CA VAL A 145 -6.78 0.81 3.28
C VAL A 145 -7.02 1.17 4.75
N GLY A 146 -6.09 0.81 5.64
CA GLY A 146 -6.25 0.93 7.09
C GLY A 146 -6.81 2.28 7.56
N HIS A 147 -6.18 3.39 7.15
CA HIS A 147 -6.60 4.75 7.49
C HIS A 147 -7.94 5.18 6.88
N LEU A 148 -8.47 4.45 5.90
CA LEU A 148 -9.79 4.72 5.32
C LEU A 148 -10.89 3.91 6.01
N VAL A 149 -10.55 2.78 6.63
CA VAL A 149 -11.53 1.93 7.32
C VAL A 149 -11.52 2.08 8.84
N ASP A 150 -10.72 3.02 9.35
CA ASP A 150 -10.61 3.31 10.78
C ASP A 150 -11.41 4.57 11.19
N LYS A 151 -11.05 5.15 12.34
CA LYS A 151 -11.72 6.31 12.95
C LYS A 151 -11.60 7.60 12.16
N GLU A 152 -10.63 7.69 11.24
CA GLU A 152 -10.44 8.88 10.42
C GLU A 152 -11.55 9.01 9.36
N VAL A 153 -12.06 7.89 8.83
CA VAL A 153 -13.08 7.90 7.77
C VAL A 153 -14.26 6.97 8.09
N LEU A 154 -14.16 5.66 7.86
CA LEU A 154 -15.32 4.74 7.96
C LEU A 154 -15.95 4.66 9.36
N LEU A 155 -15.13 4.69 10.41
CA LEU A 155 -15.59 4.65 11.80
C LEU A 155 -15.81 6.06 12.38
N SER A 156 -15.66 7.11 11.57
CA SER A 156 -16.01 8.47 11.97
C SER A 156 -17.54 8.60 12.18
N PRO A 157 -18.02 9.65 12.87
CA PRO A 157 -19.45 9.90 13.04
C PRO A 157 -20.25 10.00 11.73
N GLN A 158 -19.57 10.28 10.61
CA GLN A 158 -20.19 10.38 9.29
C GLN A 158 -20.78 9.04 8.82
N TYR A 159 -20.13 7.92 9.13
CA TYR A 159 -20.47 6.61 8.57
C TYR A 159 -20.77 5.54 9.62
N SER A 160 -20.20 5.65 10.83
CA SER A 160 -20.28 4.60 11.86
C SER A 160 -21.72 4.19 12.23
N SER A 161 -22.64 5.16 12.30
CA SER A 161 -24.06 4.92 12.63
C SER A 161 -24.83 4.13 11.55
N TYR A 162 -24.25 3.94 10.37
CA TYR A 162 -24.85 3.19 9.27
C TYR A 162 -24.26 1.78 9.11
N LEU A 163 -23.26 1.43 9.90
CA LEU A 163 -22.67 0.09 9.91
C LEU A 163 -23.60 -0.90 10.61
N ARG A 164 -23.48 -2.17 10.25
CA ARG A 164 -24.16 -3.26 10.97
C ARG A 164 -23.48 -3.52 12.31
N ASP A 165 -24.25 -4.00 13.28
CA ASP A 165 -23.71 -4.39 14.59
C ASP A 165 -22.74 -5.58 14.51
N ASP A 166 -22.88 -6.44 13.48
CA ASP A 166 -22.06 -7.62 13.23
C ASP A 166 -21.01 -7.41 12.11
N VAL A 167 -20.71 -6.15 11.76
CA VAL A 167 -19.74 -5.85 10.70
C VAL A 167 -18.34 -6.35 11.08
N THR A 168 -17.67 -7.01 10.14
CA THR A 168 -16.25 -7.33 10.21
C THR A 168 -15.50 -6.38 9.28
N ILE A 169 -14.56 -5.62 9.83
CA ILE A 169 -13.74 -4.65 9.08
C ILE A 169 -12.31 -5.16 9.03
N ILE A 170 -11.75 -5.25 7.83
CA ILE A 170 -10.37 -5.70 7.60
C ILE A 170 -9.61 -4.59 6.89
N GLY A 171 -8.80 -3.85 7.65
CA GLY A 171 -7.91 -2.83 7.11
C GLY A 171 -6.62 -3.45 6.57
N CYS A 172 -6.18 -3.02 5.39
CA CYS A 172 -4.86 -3.36 4.88
C CYS A 172 -3.83 -2.29 5.24
N VAL A 173 -2.68 -2.75 5.74
CA VAL A 173 -1.45 -1.99 5.69
C VAL A 173 -0.83 -2.22 4.32
N ARG A 174 -0.33 -1.16 3.68
CA ARG A 174 0.36 -1.28 2.39
C ARG A 174 1.84 -0.98 2.53
N MET A 175 2.64 -1.76 1.84
CA MET A 175 4.09 -1.62 1.79
C MET A 175 4.53 -1.47 0.33
N ALA A 176 5.59 -0.71 0.10
CA ALA A 176 6.22 -0.67 -1.21
C ALA A 176 6.78 -2.05 -1.57
N THR A 177 6.61 -2.48 -2.82
CA THR A 177 7.35 -3.64 -3.34
C THR A 177 8.85 -3.40 -3.25
N MET A 178 9.62 -4.48 -3.17
CA MET A 178 11.09 -4.39 -3.16
C MET A 178 11.62 -3.66 -4.40
N VAL A 179 11.05 -3.91 -5.58
CA VAL A 179 11.46 -3.27 -6.85
C VAL A 179 11.32 -1.75 -6.75
N SER A 180 10.13 -1.24 -6.40
CA SER A 180 9.92 0.20 -6.30
C SER A 180 10.67 0.85 -5.13
N ALA A 181 10.92 0.09 -4.06
CA ALA A 181 11.76 0.55 -2.95
C ALA A 181 13.23 0.69 -3.38
N CYS A 182 13.74 -0.24 -4.19
CA CYS A 182 15.09 -0.15 -4.76
C CYS A 182 15.22 1.09 -5.66
N GLU A 183 14.23 1.34 -6.51
CA GLU A 183 14.21 2.52 -7.40
C GLU A 183 14.33 3.83 -6.61
N LEU A 184 13.59 3.96 -5.49
CA LEU A 184 13.71 5.11 -4.60
C LEU A 184 15.13 5.27 -4.05
N ILE A 185 15.70 4.16 -3.55
CA ILE A 185 17.02 4.14 -2.95
C ILE A 185 18.10 4.51 -4.00
N GLU A 186 18.03 3.95 -5.20
CA GLU A 186 18.95 4.21 -6.31
C GLU A 186 18.86 5.67 -6.79
N ARG A 187 17.65 6.22 -6.85
CA ARG A 187 17.43 7.63 -7.20
C ARG A 187 18.05 8.56 -6.17
N MET A 188 17.91 8.25 -4.89
CA MET A 188 18.54 9.02 -3.82
C MET A 188 20.07 8.93 -3.86
N ALA A 189 20.64 7.74 -4.08
CA ALA A 189 22.08 7.57 -4.24
C ALA A 189 22.65 8.43 -5.36
N SER A 190 21.92 8.50 -6.48
CA SER A 190 22.29 9.32 -7.63
C SER A 190 22.29 10.83 -7.30
N ILE A 191 21.36 11.29 -6.46
CA ILE A 191 21.27 12.70 -6.03
C ILE A 191 22.38 13.04 -5.03
N GLU A 192 22.69 12.14 -4.09
CA GLU A 192 23.71 12.35 -3.07
C GLU A 192 25.15 12.18 -3.60
N GLY A 193 25.31 11.71 -4.85
CA GLY A 193 26.58 11.58 -5.56
C GLY A 193 27.51 10.57 -4.90
N ASP A 194 27.27 9.27 -5.09
CA ASP A 194 28.06 8.10 -4.61
C ASP A 194 28.45 8.10 -3.11
N CYS A 195 28.00 9.08 -2.32
CA CYS A 195 28.33 9.22 -0.90
C CYS A 195 27.50 8.29 0.00
N LEU A 196 26.50 7.60 -0.55
CA LEU A 196 25.95 6.42 0.09
C LEU A 196 26.93 5.27 -0.12
N ASN A 197 27.89 5.13 0.80
CA ASN A 197 28.74 3.93 0.86
C ASN A 197 27.86 2.70 0.62
N ASN A 198 28.28 1.80 -0.29
CA ASN A 198 27.54 0.56 -0.65
C ASN A 198 26.95 -0.16 0.58
N THR A 199 27.65 -0.12 1.71
CA THR A 199 27.20 -0.67 2.99
C THR A 199 25.91 -0.07 3.55
N ARG A 200 25.64 1.24 3.36
CA ARG A 200 24.43 1.91 3.84
C ARG A 200 23.22 1.58 2.95
N LEU A 201 23.42 1.55 1.64
CA LEU A 201 22.43 1.08 0.65
C LEU A 201 22.07 -0.38 0.91
N GLN A 202 23.07 -1.24 1.04
CA GLN A 202 22.89 -2.65 1.38
C GLN A 202 22.14 -2.82 2.70
N ARG A 203 22.46 -2.04 3.75
CA ARG A 203 21.72 -2.09 5.02
C ARG A 203 20.27 -1.63 4.89
N GLN A 204 19.99 -0.57 4.14
CA GLN A 204 18.61 -0.11 3.92
C GLN A 204 17.81 -1.14 3.13
N LEU A 205 18.42 -1.74 2.10
CA LEU A 205 17.84 -2.84 1.34
C LEU A 205 17.58 -4.08 2.22
N LEU A 206 18.56 -4.51 3.01
CA LEU A 206 18.44 -5.61 3.97
C LEU A 206 17.36 -5.36 5.01
N ASN A 207 17.24 -4.14 5.53
CA ASN A 207 16.19 -3.79 6.49
C ASN A 207 14.80 -3.81 5.86
N SER A 208 14.67 -3.33 4.61
CA SER A 208 13.42 -3.39 3.85
C SER A 208 13.00 -4.84 3.57
N LEU A 209 13.96 -5.67 3.13
CA LEU A 209 13.79 -7.11 2.91
C LEU A 209 13.42 -7.84 4.20
N ALA A 210 14.15 -7.61 5.29
CA ALA A 210 13.88 -8.22 6.59
C ALA A 210 12.49 -7.84 7.11
N GLY A 211 12.04 -6.60 6.88
CA GLY A 211 10.68 -6.16 7.19
C GLY A 211 9.63 -6.94 6.40
N GLN A 212 9.73 -6.97 5.06
CA GLN A 212 8.79 -7.72 4.22
C GLN A 212 8.77 -9.22 4.52
N PHE A 213 9.94 -9.79 4.82
CA PHE A 213 10.09 -11.19 5.19
C PHE A 213 9.45 -11.49 6.54
N SER A 214 9.71 -10.66 7.55
CA SER A 214 9.12 -10.79 8.89
C SER A 214 7.60 -10.68 8.84
N ASP A 215 7.05 -9.71 8.12
CA ASP A 215 5.61 -9.52 7.95
C ASP A 215 5.00 -10.78 7.28
N THR A 216 5.61 -11.27 6.21
CA THR A 216 5.09 -12.46 5.51
C THR A 216 5.20 -13.75 6.36
N LEU A 217 6.25 -13.92 7.15
CA LEU A 217 6.40 -15.05 8.09
C LEU A 217 5.39 -15.00 9.23
N HIS A 218 5.17 -13.82 9.81
CA HIS A 218 4.18 -13.63 10.84
C HIS A 218 2.78 -13.96 10.31
N ALA A 219 2.48 -13.53 9.09
CA ALA A 219 1.25 -13.88 8.38
C ALA A 219 1.12 -15.41 8.24
N VAL A 220 2.12 -16.09 7.66
CA VAL A 220 2.09 -17.56 7.44
C VAL A 220 1.92 -18.35 8.74
N ASN A 221 2.58 -17.95 9.83
CA ASN A 221 2.47 -18.62 11.12
C ASN A 221 1.06 -18.53 11.73
N GLY A 222 0.27 -17.52 11.35
CA GLY A 222 -1.14 -17.39 11.73
C GLY A 222 -2.11 -18.09 10.78
N PHE A 223 -1.63 -18.76 9.73
CA PHE A 223 -2.47 -19.31 8.67
C PHE A 223 -2.95 -20.74 8.96
N ASP A 224 -4.28 -20.93 8.97
CA ASP A 224 -4.87 -22.27 9.00
C ASP A 224 -4.87 -22.89 7.59
N ALA A 225 -3.84 -23.66 7.29
CA ALA A 225 -3.65 -24.34 6.01
C ALA A 225 -4.80 -25.28 5.61
N SER A 226 -5.64 -25.71 6.57
CA SER A 226 -6.80 -26.55 6.29
C SER A 226 -7.94 -25.80 5.59
N LYS A 227 -7.96 -24.46 5.68
CA LYS A 227 -9.04 -23.62 5.13
C LYS A 227 -8.75 -23.07 3.75
N ASN A 228 -7.49 -22.75 3.42
CA ASN A 228 -7.14 -22.26 2.08
C ASN A 228 -5.68 -22.55 1.70
N LYS A 229 -5.40 -23.83 1.40
CA LYS A 229 -4.07 -24.34 1.02
C LYS A 229 -3.43 -23.55 -0.14
N GLN A 230 -4.23 -22.99 -1.04
CA GLN A 230 -3.74 -22.32 -2.24
C GLN A 230 -3.23 -20.89 -1.95
N ALA A 231 -3.88 -20.16 -1.05
CA ALA A 231 -3.37 -18.87 -0.58
C ALA A 231 -2.03 -19.03 0.18
N LEU A 232 -1.88 -20.10 0.97
CA LEU A 232 -0.59 -20.44 1.60
C LEU A 232 0.51 -20.69 0.56
N THR A 233 0.21 -21.43 -0.50
CA THR A 233 1.17 -21.66 -1.60
C THR A 233 1.62 -20.35 -2.23
N SER A 234 0.69 -19.44 -2.57
CA SER A 234 1.05 -18.14 -3.15
C SER A 234 1.87 -17.26 -2.20
N MET A 235 1.64 -17.35 -0.89
CA MET A 235 2.47 -16.65 0.11
C MET A 235 3.88 -17.23 0.21
N LEU A 236 4.02 -18.56 0.13
CA LEU A 236 5.32 -19.23 0.08
C LEU A 236 6.08 -18.91 -1.21
N GLU A 237 5.40 -18.81 -2.36
CA GLU A 237 6.00 -18.39 -3.63
C GLU A 237 6.48 -16.93 -3.59
N ASN A 238 5.74 -16.05 -2.92
CA ASN A 238 6.19 -14.68 -2.67
C ASN A 238 7.41 -14.63 -1.76
N LEU A 239 7.44 -15.42 -0.68
CA LEU A 239 8.63 -15.56 0.19
C LEU A 239 9.83 -16.03 -0.63
N GLU A 240 9.65 -17.04 -1.49
CA GLU A 240 10.70 -17.56 -2.35
C GLU A 240 11.20 -16.49 -3.34
N THR A 241 10.29 -15.68 -3.88
CA THR A 241 10.63 -14.55 -4.76
C THR A 241 11.44 -13.48 -4.02
N ILE A 242 11.03 -13.11 -2.81
CA ILE A 242 11.76 -12.16 -1.94
C ILE A 242 13.17 -12.69 -1.62
N ILE A 243 13.29 -13.98 -1.27
CA ILE A 243 14.58 -14.63 -0.99
C ILE A 243 15.48 -14.63 -2.23
N LYS A 244 14.96 -15.01 -3.41
CA LYS A 244 15.74 -15.01 -4.67
C LYS A 244 16.23 -13.61 -5.03
N GLN A 245 15.38 -12.61 -4.84
CA GLN A 245 15.71 -11.21 -5.06
C GLN A 245 16.81 -10.70 -4.12
N ALA A 246 16.80 -11.15 -2.86
CA ALA A 246 17.85 -10.86 -1.89
C ALA A 246 19.19 -11.54 -2.27
N ALA A 247 19.16 -12.82 -2.64
CA ALA A 247 20.34 -13.62 -2.97
C ALA A 247 21.06 -13.12 -4.24
N HIS A 248 20.33 -12.63 -5.24
CA HIS A 248 20.93 -12.17 -6.49
C HIS A 248 21.75 -10.87 -6.31
N LYS A 249 21.47 -10.08 -5.25
CA LYS A 249 22.20 -8.85 -4.93
C LYS A 249 23.48 -9.05 -4.11
N GLU A 250 23.71 -10.22 -3.53
CA GLU A 250 25.01 -10.54 -2.89
C GLU A 250 26.07 -11.02 -3.89
N SER A 251 25.69 -11.26 -5.15
CA SER A 251 26.54 -11.85 -6.20
C SER A 251 27.25 -10.83 -7.10
N HIS A 252 27.06 -9.53 -6.86
CA HIS A 252 27.60 -8.40 -7.64
C HIS A 252 28.12 -7.32 -6.69
#